data_AF-A0A1B6LLB8-F1
#
_entry.id   AF-A0A1B6LLB8-F1
#
_cell.length_a   1.000
_cell.length_b   1.000
_cell.length_c   1.000
_cell.angle_alpha   90.00
_cell.angle_beta   90.00
_cell.angle_gamma   90.00
#
_symmetry.space_group_name_H-M   'P 1'
#
loop_
_entity.id
_entity.type
_entity.pdbx_description
1 polymer ?
#
loop_
_entity_poly.entity_id
_entity_poly.type
_entity_poly.pdbx_seq_one_letter_code
_entity_poly.pdbx_strand_id
1 'polypeptide(L)'
;HTQFWRYFAGNLASGGAAGATSLCFVYPLDFARTRLAADVGKSATEREFKGLGDCLVKITKSDGIRGLYQGFNVSVQGIIIYRAAYFGVYDTAKGMLPDPRNTHIVVSWMIAQTVTAVAGV
;
A
#
# COMPACT_ATOMS: atom_id res chain seq x y z
N HIS A 1 -11.67 -27.98 2.23
CA HIS A 1 -11.73 -26.72 3.00
C HIS A 1 -10.45 -26.40 3.80
N THR A 2 -9.73 -27.35 4.39
CA THR A 2 -8.49 -27.08 5.18
C THR A 2 -7.29 -26.56 4.36
N GLN A 3 -7.21 -26.88 3.06
CA GLN A 3 -6.11 -26.42 2.19
C GLN A 3 -6.19 -24.93 1.83
N PHE A 4 -7.41 -24.36 1.78
CA PHE A 4 -7.61 -22.95 1.46
C PHE A 4 -6.95 -22.03 2.49
N TRP A 5 -7.19 -22.28 3.79
CA TRP A 5 -6.62 -21.47 4.86
C TRP A 5 -5.10 -21.53 4.91
N ARG A 6 -4.50 -22.70 4.60
CA ARG A 6 -3.04 -22.85 4.50
C ARG A 6 -2.46 -22.05 3.34
N TYR A 7 -3.09 -22.12 2.17
CA TYR A 7 -2.66 -21.37 0.98
C TYR A 7 -2.85 -19.85 1.19
N PHE A 8 -3.98 -19.44 1.75
CA PHE A 8 -4.30 -18.04 2.05
C PHE A 8 -3.30 -17.45 3.05
N ALA A 9 -3.06 -18.13 4.17
CA ALA A 9 -2.09 -17.69 5.18
C ALA A 9 -0.68 -17.63 4.60
N GLY A 10 -0.27 -18.61 3.79
CA GLY A 10 1.02 -18.61 3.11
C GLY A 10 1.18 -17.43 2.14
N ASN A 11 0.13 -17.12 1.38
CA ASN A 11 0.15 -16.04 0.39
C ASN A 11 0.09 -14.64 1.02
N LEU A 12 -0.51 -14.54 2.21
CA LEU A 12 -0.50 -13.35 3.04
C LEU A 12 0.85 -13.14 3.70
N ALA A 13 1.43 -14.19 4.30
CA ALA A 13 2.74 -14.12 4.92
C ALA A 13 3.84 -13.79 3.90
N SER A 14 3.83 -14.44 2.73
CA SER A 14 4.79 -14.16 1.66
C SER A 14 4.63 -12.74 1.09
N GLY A 15 3.39 -12.31 0.86
CA GLY A 15 3.08 -10.96 0.38
C GLY A 15 3.44 -9.88 1.40
N GLY A 16 3.14 -10.12 2.69
CA GLY A 16 3.47 -9.22 3.79
C GLY A 16 4.99 -9.12 4.01
N ALA A 17 5.73 -10.24 3.96
CA ALA A 17 7.17 -10.24 4.09
C ALA A 17 7.87 -9.56 2.90
N ALA A 18 7.40 -9.81 1.67
CA ALA A 18 7.90 -9.13 0.48
C ALA A 18 7.63 -7.62 0.56
N GLY A 19 6.39 -7.23 0.93
CA GLY A 19 6.02 -5.83 1.14
C GLY A 19 6.88 -5.16 2.20
N ALA A 20 6.99 -5.75 3.40
CA ALA A 20 7.81 -5.22 4.48
C ALA A 20 9.28 -5.02 4.05
N THR A 21 9.86 -5.98 3.32
CA THR A 21 11.25 -5.88 2.82
C THR A 21 11.40 -4.74 1.82
N SER A 22 10.45 -4.56 0.89
CA SER A 22 10.48 -3.43 -0.03
C SER A 22 10.30 -2.09 0.69
N LEU A 23 9.39 -2.02 1.68
CA LEU A 23 9.21 -0.83 2.49
C LEU A 23 10.48 -0.48 3.28
N CYS A 24 11.28 -1.44 3.73
CA CYS A 24 12.56 -1.13 4.38
C CYS A 24 13.49 -0.23 3.53
N PHE A 25 13.37 -0.23 2.20
CA PHE A 25 14.17 0.64 1.34
C PHE A 25 13.39 1.84 0.81
N VAL A 26 12.12 1.65 0.48
CA VAL A 26 11.31 2.68 -0.20
C VAL A 26 10.56 3.58 0.79
N TYR A 27 10.35 3.15 2.04
CA TYR A 27 9.57 3.89 3.03
C TYR A 27 10.10 5.29 3.33
N PRO A 28 11.42 5.55 3.45
CA PRO A 28 11.92 6.91 3.63
C PRO A 28 11.54 7.85 2.48
N LEU A 29 11.48 7.34 1.25
CA LEU A 29 11.08 8.12 0.08
C LEU A 29 9.58 8.40 0.08
N ASP A 30 8.77 7.41 0.44
CA ASP A 30 7.31 7.56 0.53
C ASP A 30 6.92 8.53 1.66
N PHE A 31 7.61 8.43 2.79
CA PHE A 31 7.49 9.35 3.92
C PHE A 31 7.89 10.78 3.53
N ALA A 32 9.01 10.98 2.83
CA ALA A 32 9.40 12.30 2.35
C ALA A 32 8.40 12.86 1.33
N ARG A 33 7.86 12.01 0.44
CA ARG A 33 6.83 12.39 -0.54
C ARG A 33 5.54 12.83 0.15
N THR A 34 5.06 12.10 1.15
CA THR A 34 3.84 12.45 1.89
C THR A 34 4.01 13.74 2.69
N ARG A 35 5.16 13.95 3.34
CA ARG A 35 5.50 15.22 4.00
C ARG A 35 5.55 16.40 3.03
N LEU A 36 6.16 16.22 1.86
CA LEU A 36 6.20 17.24 0.81
C LEU A 36 4.81 17.52 0.21
N ALA A 37 3.96 16.51 0.07
CA ALA A 37 2.59 16.69 -0.41
C ALA A 37 1.71 17.42 0.63
N ALA A 38 1.98 17.21 1.92
CA ALA A 38 1.32 17.94 3.01
C ALA A 38 1.85 19.37 3.16
N ASP A 39 3.07 19.66 2.69
CA ASP A 39 3.64 21.01 2.67
C ASP A 39 2.96 21.88 1.59
N VAL A 40 1.89 22.56 1.99
CA VAL A 40 1.08 23.47 1.15
C VAL A 40 1.65 24.89 1.07
N GLY A 41 2.89 25.13 1.51
CA GLY A 41 3.50 26.46 1.50
C GLY A 41 3.58 27.06 0.09
N LYS A 42 3.08 28.28 -0.09
CA LYS A 42 2.93 28.94 -1.41
C LYS A 42 4.20 29.64 -1.88
N SER A 43 5.13 29.92 -0.97
CA SER A 43 6.44 30.55 -1.26
C SER A 43 7.59 29.71 -0.71
N ALA A 44 8.79 29.85 -1.27
CA ALA A 44 10.01 29.17 -0.81
C ALA A 44 10.41 29.50 0.65
N THR A 45 9.86 30.58 1.21
CA THR A 45 10.01 30.98 2.63
C THR A 45 8.91 30.42 3.54
N GLU A 46 7.76 30.02 2.99
CA GLU A 46 6.66 29.36 3.72
C GLU A 46 6.75 27.83 3.67
N ARG A 47 7.43 27.26 2.67
CA ARG A 47 7.64 25.81 2.58
C ARG A 47 8.59 25.32 3.66
N GLU A 48 8.15 24.28 4.38
CA GLU A 48 8.92 23.64 5.44
C GLU A 48 10.10 22.84 4.87
N PHE A 49 9.98 22.37 3.62
CA PHE A 49 10.99 21.58 2.93
C PHE A 49 11.32 22.15 1.54
N LYS A 50 12.62 22.32 1.23
CA LYS A 50 13.07 22.78 -0.09
C LYS A 50 13.04 21.69 -1.16
N GLY A 51 12.88 20.43 -0.77
CA GLY A 51 12.81 19.28 -1.65
C GLY A 51 12.91 17.96 -0.90
N LEU A 52 12.99 16.85 -1.64
CA LEU A 52 12.94 15.49 -1.07
C LEU A 52 14.19 15.15 -0.26
N GLY A 53 15.38 15.51 -0.76
CA GLY A 53 16.63 15.36 -0.02
C GLY A 53 16.71 16.24 1.23
N ASP A 54 16.22 17.48 1.14
CA ASP A 54 16.16 18.42 2.27
C ASP A 54 15.22 17.90 3.37
N CYS A 55 14.05 17.37 3.00
CA CYS A 55 13.13 16.71 3.93
C CYS A 55 13.76 15.50 4.63
N LEU A 56 14.43 14.61 3.88
CA LEU A 56 15.10 13.44 4.45
C LEU A 56 16.21 13.84 5.43
N VAL A 57 17.07 14.79 5.06
CA VAL A 57 18.18 15.25 5.91
C VAL A 57 17.66 15.98 7.15
N LYS A 58 16.64 16.84 7.00
CA LYS A 58 16.06 17.59 8.12
C LYS A 58 15.41 16.66 9.14
N ILE A 59 14.65 15.67 8.68
CA ILE A 59 13.98 14.70 9.56
C ILE A 59 14.96 13.73 10.20
N THR A 60 15.95 13.23 9.45
CA THR A 60 17.01 12.40 10.06
C THR A 60 17.82 13.15 11.11
N LYS A 61 17.96 14.47 10.98
CA LYS A 61 18.64 15.31 11.96
C LYS A 61 17.77 15.65 13.17
N SER A 62 16.45 15.80 13.01
CA SER A 62 15.52 16.10 14.12
C SER A 62 15.11 14.86 14.91
N ASP A 63 14.62 13.83 14.22
CA ASP A 63 13.95 12.66 14.81
C ASP A 63 14.76 11.36 14.64
N GLY A 64 15.92 11.44 13.98
CA GLY A 64 16.77 10.30 13.70
C GLY A 64 16.17 9.34 12.66
N ILE A 65 16.82 8.19 12.53
CA ILE A 65 16.39 7.12 11.62
C ILE A 65 15.03 6.57 12.04
N ARG A 66 14.70 6.59 13.34
CA ARG A 66 13.42 6.09 13.85
C ARG A 66 12.23 6.95 13.41
N GLY A 67 12.43 8.26 13.26
CA GLY A 67 11.41 9.17 12.72
C GLY A 67 11.03 8.86 11.27
N LEU A 68 12.00 8.43 10.45
CA LEU A 68 11.73 8.05 9.05
C LEU A 68 10.85 6.80 8.91
N TYR A 69 10.86 5.89 9.88
CA TYR A 69 10.05 4.65 9.86
C TYR A 69 8.77 4.74 10.69
N GLN A 70 8.40 5.95 11.11
CA GLN A 70 7.16 6.16 11.87
C GLN A 70 5.96 5.84 10.95
N GLY A 71 5.21 4.80 11.30
CA GLY A 71 4.10 4.27 10.48
C GLY A 71 4.42 3.02 9.66
N PHE A 72 5.62 2.45 9.78
CA PHE A 72 5.97 1.20 9.10
C PHE A 72 5.02 0.05 9.46
N ASN A 73 4.69 -0.12 10.74
CA ASN A 73 3.79 -1.18 11.21
C ASN A 73 2.38 -1.05 10.64
N VAL A 74 1.82 0.18 10.61
CA VAL A 74 0.48 0.41 10.02
C VAL A 74 0.49 0.16 8.51
N SER A 75 1.61 0.47 7.84
CA SER A 75 1.76 0.19 6.40
C SER A 75 1.79 -1.30 6.10
N VAL A 76 2.51 -2.10 6.89
CA VAL A 76 2.50 -3.57 6.76
C VAL A 76 1.10 -4.14 7.01
N GLN A 77 0.40 -3.64 8.03
CA GLN A 77 -0.97 -4.06 8.31
C GLN A 77 -1.94 -3.67 7.18
N GLY A 78 -1.76 -2.49 6.58
CA GLY A 78 -2.48 -2.05 5.39
C GLY A 78 -2.30 -2.99 4.20
N ILE A 79 -1.07 -3.47 3.94
CA ILE A 79 -0.79 -4.45 2.85
C ILE A 79 -1.54 -5.76 3.09
N ILE A 80 -1.56 -6.23 4.35
CA ILE A 80 -2.27 -7.46 4.74
C ILE A 80 -3.78 -7.30 4.52
N ILE A 81 -4.37 -6.21 4.98
CA ILE A 81 -5.79 -5.92 4.81
C ILE A 81 -6.14 -5.75 3.33
N TYR A 82 -5.32 -5.00 2.58
CA TYR A 82 -5.47 -4.80 1.14
C TYR A 82 -5.51 -6.13 0.40
N ARG A 83 -4.58 -7.05 0.70
CA ARG A 83 -4.48 -8.36 0.06
C ARG A 83 -5.64 -9.27 0.47
N ALA A 84 -6.09 -9.21 1.73
CA ALA A 84 -7.26 -9.95 2.20
C ALA A 84 -8.56 -9.47 1.52
N ALA A 85 -8.77 -8.15 1.43
CA ALA A 85 -9.90 -7.55 0.72
C ALA A 85 -9.86 -7.90 -0.78
N TYR A 86 -8.69 -7.83 -1.41
CA TYR A 86 -8.49 -8.25 -2.80
C TYR A 86 -8.95 -9.67 -3.04
N PHE A 87 -8.48 -10.63 -2.23
CA PHE A 87 -8.88 -12.02 -2.37
C PHE A 87 -10.37 -12.25 -2.07
N GLY A 88 -10.93 -11.59 -1.05
CA GLY A 88 -12.35 -11.73 -0.69
C GLY A 88 -13.29 -11.23 -1.79
N VAL A 89 -13.01 -10.04 -2.34
CA VAL A 89 -13.80 -9.48 -3.44
C VAL A 89 -13.59 -10.29 -4.72
N TYR A 90 -12.37 -10.73 -5.01
CA TYR A 90 -12.07 -11.55 -6.18
C TYR A 90 -12.77 -12.92 -6.14
N ASP A 91 -12.82 -13.58 -4.98
CA ASP A 91 -13.51 -14.87 -4.81
C ASP A 91 -15.03 -14.70 -4.94
N THR A 92 -15.60 -13.65 -4.34
CA THR A 92 -17.02 -13.28 -4.47
C THR A 92 -17.38 -13.00 -5.94
N ALA A 93 -16.55 -12.21 -6.63
CA ALA A 93 -16.78 -11.86 -8.03
C ALA A 93 -16.68 -13.09 -8.96
N LYS A 94 -15.75 -14.01 -8.70
CA LYS A 94 -15.66 -15.27 -9.44
C LYS A 94 -16.83 -16.21 -9.17
N GLY A 95 -17.34 -16.27 -7.93
CA GLY A 95 -18.50 -17.09 -7.58
C GLY A 95 -19.81 -16.59 -8.19
N MET A 96 -19.92 -15.31 -8.49
CA MET A 96 -21.09 -14.70 -9.14
C MET A 96 -21.04 -14.75 -10.68
N LEU A 97 -19.94 -15.24 -11.27
CA LEU A 97 -19.76 -15.31 -12.73
C LEU A 97 -20.21 -16.67 -13.29
N PRO A 98 -21.12 -16.71 -14.28
CA PRO A 98 -21.62 -17.96 -14.87
C PRO A 98 -20.60 -18.72 -15.75
N ASP A 99 -19.59 -18.06 -16.32
CA ASP A 99 -18.64 -18.69 -17.25
C ASP A 99 -17.23 -18.02 -17.22
N PRO A 100 -16.19 -18.65 -16.62
CA PRO A 100 -14.87 -18.05 -16.39
C PRO A 100 -14.06 -17.73 -17.66
N ARG A 101 -14.45 -18.25 -18.82
CA ARG A 101 -13.68 -18.11 -20.08
C ARG A 101 -14.21 -17.03 -21.02
N ASN A 102 -15.43 -16.51 -20.79
CA ASN A 102 -16.10 -15.53 -21.65
C ASN A 102 -16.39 -14.19 -20.96
N THR A 103 -15.70 -13.89 -19.86
CA THR A 103 -15.82 -12.60 -19.20
C THR A 103 -15.18 -11.49 -20.04
N HIS A 104 -16.03 -10.63 -20.61
CA HIS A 104 -15.63 -9.44 -21.36
C HIS A 104 -14.63 -8.61 -20.52
N ILE A 105 -13.59 -8.07 -21.15
CA ILE A 105 -12.45 -7.38 -20.48
C ILE A 105 -12.89 -6.29 -19.49
N VAL A 106 -14.07 -5.71 -19.74
CA VAL A 106 -14.73 -4.67 -18.94
C VAL A 106 -15.16 -5.19 -17.56
N VAL A 107 -15.60 -6.43 -17.44
CA VAL A 107 -16.01 -7.03 -16.15
C VAL A 107 -14.78 -7.29 -15.28
N SER A 108 -13.71 -7.83 -15.85
CA SER A 108 -12.41 -7.97 -15.15
C SER A 108 -11.85 -6.61 -14.73
N TRP A 109 -12.02 -5.58 -15.57
CA TRP A 109 -11.62 -4.21 -15.25
C TRP A 109 -12.47 -3.61 -14.11
N MET A 110 -13.80 -3.80 -14.12
CA MET A 110 -14.69 -3.34 -13.05
C MET A 110 -14.42 -4.02 -11.72
N ILE A 111 -14.16 -5.34 -11.73
CA ILE A 111 -13.76 -6.08 -10.53
C ILE A 111 -12.42 -5.54 -10.02
N ALA A 112 -11.42 -5.35 -10.91
CA ALA A 112 -10.14 -4.76 -10.52
C ALA A 112 -10.30 -3.35 -9.92
N GLN A 113 -11.10 -2.48 -10.53
CA GLN A 113 -11.38 -1.13 -10.04
C GLN A 113 -12.11 -1.14 -8.68
N THR A 114 -13.08 -2.03 -8.50
CA THR A 114 -13.81 -2.16 -7.24
C THR A 114 -12.87 -2.64 -6.14
N VAL A 115 -12.01 -3.60 -6.45
CA VAL A 115 -10.99 -4.11 -5.52
C VAL A 115 -9.99 -3.01 -5.15
N THR A 116 -9.49 -2.26 -6.13
CA THR A 116 -8.57 -1.15 -5.87
C THR A 116 -9.24 -0.01 -5.09
N ALA A 117 -10.51 0.29 -5.36
CA ALA A 117 -11.26 1.33 -4.66
C ALA A 117 -11.59 0.93 -3.20
N VAL A 118 -11.98 -0.31 -2.95
CA VAL A 118 -12.30 -0.77 -1.59
C VAL A 118 -11.03 -0.98 -0.76
N ALA A 119 -9.93 -1.38 -1.38
CA ALA A 119 -8.68 -1.64 -0.68
C ALA A 119 -7.79 -0.39 -0.55
N GLY A 120 -8.01 0.64 -1.37
CA GLY A 120 -7.31 1.92 -1.33
C GLY A 120 -7.96 3.00 -0.46
N VAL A 121 -9.11 2.71 0.16
CA VAL A 121 -9.82 3.58 1.13
C VAL A 121 -9.49 3.17 2.56
#